data_AF-R4XAU4-F1
#
_entry.id   AF-R4XAU4-F1
#
_cell.length_a   1.000
_cell.length_b   1.000
_cell.length_c   1.000
_cell.angle_alpha   90.00
_cell.angle_beta   90.00
_cell.angle_gamma   90.00
#
_symmetry.space_group_name_H-M   'P 1'
#
loop_
_entity.id
_entity.type
_entity.pdbx_description
1 polymer ?
#
loop_
_entity_poly.entity_id
_entity_poly.type
_entity_poly.pdbx_seq_one_letter_code
_entity_poly.pdbx_strand_id
1 'polypeptide(L)'
;MKFTITATAALAALSNVAAQRPTNTSICDYYTSALLMDNTAENQYTLLKLIVNTVAIGNYTTPNMNAVPGILAPGKVNGTAVNLMPFFTGMAGRTTNRNGTATAGVNFLDGGGAAPLMNNTLPTAGSNQYTLVTHLYQYFGYLLGCSMQGTQAFASYGGRTSQYTVHKYMDITHAQNTWFIQQVGLAAQSFGVASADVTAVGTALDQTFNYRCSKNASVPSTAPAAAQAICIANDCPLAVNSSCAAYVQTQAAGVGPNGTVVNAGNVSLASSASSASGSARASGAAGGGTGTSTTSSAAKNVIVGSFVGAAAFAAALI
;
A
#
# COMPACT_ATOMS: atom_id res chain seq x y z
N MET A 1 26.30 39.47 -2.57
CA MET A 1 25.32 39.07 -1.53
C MET A 1 24.87 37.65 -1.88
N LYS A 2 25.36 36.64 -1.15
CA LYS A 2 24.97 35.23 -1.33
C LYS A 2 24.27 34.83 -0.02
N PHE A 3 22.96 34.64 -0.08
CA PHE A 3 22.19 34.10 1.04
C PHE A 3 22.35 32.58 1.02
N THR A 4 23.24 32.07 1.86
CA THR A 4 23.33 30.66 2.17
C THR A 4 22.29 30.36 3.23
N ILE A 5 21.13 29.81 2.84
CA ILE A 5 20.13 29.31 3.78
C ILE A 5 20.61 27.94 4.25
N THR A 6 21.32 27.89 5.37
CA THR A 6 21.52 26.66 6.14
C THR A 6 20.24 26.36 6.91
N ALA A 7 19.39 25.50 6.37
CA ALA A 7 18.26 24.95 7.10
C ALA A 7 18.78 23.87 8.07
N THR A 8 19.09 24.27 9.29
CA THR A 8 19.22 23.36 10.43
C THR A 8 17.83 22.85 10.80
N ALA A 9 17.48 21.65 10.36
CA ALA A 9 16.29 20.95 10.81
C ALA A 9 16.53 20.39 12.22
N ALA A 10 16.23 21.19 13.24
CA ALA A 10 16.05 20.70 14.60
C ALA A 10 14.58 20.32 14.79
N LEU A 11 14.21 19.08 14.45
CA LEU A 11 12.95 18.49 14.93
C LEU A 11 13.20 17.94 16.33
N ALA A 12 13.12 18.80 17.34
CA ALA A 12 13.09 18.40 18.74
C ALA A 12 11.75 18.84 19.35
N ALA A 13 10.70 18.08 19.05
CA ALA A 13 9.50 18.02 19.87
C ALA A 13 8.99 16.56 19.82
N LEU A 14 9.56 15.72 20.68
CA LEU A 14 8.90 14.48 21.08
C LEU A 14 7.75 14.85 22.01
N SER A 15 6.67 15.35 21.42
CA SER A 15 5.35 15.34 22.04
C SER A 15 5.04 13.87 22.33
N ASN A 16 4.73 13.51 23.57
CA ASN A 16 4.09 12.23 23.85
C ASN A 16 2.74 12.24 23.13
N VAL A 17 2.68 11.78 21.88
CA VAL A 17 1.43 11.63 21.11
C VAL A 17 0.71 10.37 21.60
N ALA A 18 0.43 10.34 22.90
CA ALA A 18 -0.39 9.32 23.56
C ALA A 18 -1.81 9.83 23.85
N ALA A 19 -2.18 11.02 23.35
CA ALA A 19 -3.55 11.45 23.33
C ALA A 19 -4.26 10.78 22.15
N GLN A 20 -5.41 10.14 22.42
CA GLN A 20 -6.24 9.59 21.36
C GLN A 20 -6.68 10.73 20.43
N ARG A 21 -6.42 10.60 19.13
CA ARG A 21 -6.91 11.54 18.10
C ARG A 21 -8.42 11.77 18.27
N PRO A 22 -8.90 13.02 18.30
CA PRO A 22 -10.33 13.31 18.28
C PRO A 22 -11.01 12.69 17.05
N THR A 23 -12.19 12.11 17.23
CA THR A 23 -12.89 11.38 16.15
C THR A 23 -13.29 12.25 14.97
N ASN A 24 -13.37 13.56 15.16
CA ASN A 24 -13.71 14.56 14.14
C ASN A 24 -12.49 15.18 13.43
N THR A 25 -11.26 14.85 13.84
CA THR A 25 -10.02 15.30 13.18
C THR A 25 -9.46 14.17 12.34
N SER A 26 -9.02 14.39 11.10
CA SER A 26 -8.41 13.33 10.30
C SER A 26 -7.06 12.87 10.88
N ILE A 27 -6.57 11.69 10.44
CA ILE A 27 -5.25 11.20 10.85
C ILE A 27 -4.17 12.18 10.41
N CYS A 28 -4.21 12.62 9.15
CA CYS A 28 -3.24 13.58 8.64
C CYS A 28 -3.21 14.87 9.45
N ASP A 29 -4.35 15.54 9.61
CA ASP A 29 -4.44 16.83 10.30
C ASP A 29 -3.94 16.74 11.74
N TYR A 30 -4.33 15.68 12.45
CA TYR A 30 -3.93 15.47 13.84
C TYR A 30 -2.42 15.31 13.97
N TYR A 31 -1.81 14.40 13.20
CA TYR A 31 -0.37 14.15 13.30
C TYR A 31 0.47 15.26 12.68
N THR A 32 -0.07 16.04 11.73
CA THR A 32 0.59 17.25 11.25
C THR A 32 0.75 18.24 12.40
N SER A 33 -0.32 18.54 13.14
CA SER A 33 -0.21 19.42 14.31
C SER A 33 0.64 18.82 15.43
N ALA A 34 0.49 17.53 15.71
CA ALA A 34 1.20 16.90 16.82
C ALA A 34 2.72 16.83 16.62
N LEU A 35 3.18 16.68 15.37
CA LEU A 35 4.60 16.49 15.03
C LEU A 35 5.25 17.74 14.43
N LEU A 36 4.50 18.58 13.74
CA LEU A 36 5.00 19.75 12.99
C LEU A 36 4.36 21.07 13.45
N MET A 37 3.67 21.06 14.60
CA MET A 37 3.01 22.20 15.26
C MET A 37 1.76 22.71 14.54
N ASP A 38 1.92 23.29 13.35
CA ASP A 38 0.84 23.95 12.63
C ASP A 38 0.27 23.07 11.51
N ASN A 39 -1.06 23.04 11.37
CA ASN A 39 -1.73 22.33 10.28
C ASN A 39 -1.77 23.18 9.00
N THR A 40 -0.64 23.25 8.29
CA THR A 40 -0.51 23.95 7.00
C THR A 40 -0.35 22.94 5.85
N ALA A 41 -0.54 23.40 4.61
CA ALA A 41 -0.33 22.56 3.42
C ALA A 41 1.11 22.04 3.34
N GLU A 42 2.09 22.88 3.63
CA GLU A 42 3.51 22.56 3.66
C GLU A 42 3.83 21.52 4.72
N ASN A 43 3.23 21.64 5.91
CA ASN A 43 3.43 20.69 7.01
C ASN A 43 2.73 19.36 6.73
N GLN A 44 1.52 19.34 6.16
CA GLN A 44 0.89 18.10 5.71
C GLN A 44 1.77 17.41 4.66
N TYR A 45 2.24 18.14 3.64
CA TYR A 45 3.12 17.56 2.63
C TYR A 45 4.43 17.03 3.24
N THR A 46 4.99 17.75 4.22
CA THR A 46 6.19 17.33 4.95
C THR A 46 5.94 16.06 5.76
N LEU A 47 4.81 15.95 6.47
CA LEU A 47 4.42 14.73 7.18
C LEU A 47 4.38 13.53 6.23
N LEU A 48 3.77 13.69 5.06
CA LEU A 48 3.65 12.62 4.07
C LEU A 48 5.02 12.23 3.50
N LYS A 49 5.92 13.21 3.29
CA LYS A 49 7.32 12.93 2.90
C LYS A 49 8.02 12.08 3.94
N LEU A 50 7.95 12.47 5.22
CA LEU A 50 8.57 11.74 6.32
C LEU A 50 8.10 10.28 6.35
N ILE A 51 6.79 10.07 6.37
CA ILE A 51 6.20 8.71 6.46
C ILE A 51 6.53 7.90 5.21
N VAL A 52 6.22 8.40 4.02
CA VAL A 52 6.37 7.63 2.76
C VAL A 52 7.84 7.35 2.45
N ASN A 53 8.75 8.27 2.76
CA ASN A 53 10.18 8.01 2.63
C ASN A 53 10.62 6.91 3.60
N THR A 54 10.16 6.94 4.85
CA THR A 54 10.47 5.86 5.81
C THR A 54 9.89 4.51 5.36
N VAL A 55 8.70 4.49 4.75
CA VAL A 55 8.16 3.27 4.10
C VAL A 55 9.06 2.80 2.97
N ALA A 56 9.56 3.70 2.13
CA ALA A 56 10.40 3.36 0.99
C ALA A 56 11.77 2.80 1.42
N ILE A 57 12.51 3.58 2.21
CA ILE A 57 13.95 3.38 2.46
C ILE A 57 14.29 3.00 3.90
N GLY A 58 13.31 2.87 4.79
CA GLY A 58 13.52 2.58 6.21
C GLY A 58 13.83 3.83 7.03
N ASN A 59 14.22 3.66 8.31
CA ASN A 59 14.54 4.81 9.15
C ASN A 59 15.77 5.57 8.62
N TYR A 60 15.61 6.87 8.42
CA TYR A 60 16.69 7.83 8.10
C TYR A 60 16.66 9.08 8.99
N THR A 61 15.69 9.15 9.90
CA THR A 61 15.51 10.21 10.89
C THR A 61 15.76 9.68 12.29
N THR A 62 16.23 10.55 13.18
CA THR A 62 16.38 10.28 14.62
C THR A 62 15.76 11.42 15.43
N PRO A 63 15.20 11.13 16.62
CA PRO A 63 14.95 9.80 17.19
C PRO A 63 13.85 9.03 16.44
N ASN A 64 13.83 7.70 16.56
CA ASN A 64 12.76 6.83 16.06
C ASN A 64 12.31 5.87 17.16
N MET A 65 11.02 5.53 17.18
CA MET A 65 10.42 4.71 18.25
C MET A 65 10.58 3.20 18.01
N ASN A 66 10.85 2.80 16.76
CA ASN A 66 11.11 1.43 16.35
C ASN A 66 11.91 1.39 15.05
N ALA A 67 12.54 0.24 14.79
CA ALA A 67 13.22 -0.04 13.54
C ALA A 67 12.21 -0.24 12.39
N VAL A 68 12.54 0.31 11.22
CA VAL A 68 11.79 0.21 9.97
C VAL A 68 12.78 -0.14 8.86
N PRO A 69 12.73 -1.36 8.30
CA PRO A 69 13.58 -1.75 7.18
C PRO A 69 13.31 -0.98 5.87
N GLY A 70 12.04 -0.67 5.60
CA GLY A 70 11.58 -0.14 4.33
C GLY A 70 11.30 -1.24 3.29
N ILE A 71 10.46 -0.92 2.30
CA ILE A 71 10.02 -1.88 1.28
C ILE A 71 11.10 -2.24 0.27
N LEU A 72 12.11 -1.38 0.12
CA LEU A 72 13.27 -1.66 -0.73
C LEU A 72 14.23 -2.66 -0.09
N ALA A 73 14.15 -2.87 1.22
CA ALA A 73 14.88 -3.95 1.88
C ALA A 73 14.13 -5.30 1.71
N PRO A 74 14.85 -6.42 1.56
CA PRO A 74 14.23 -7.74 1.63
C PRO A 74 13.67 -7.99 3.04
N GLY A 75 12.60 -8.78 3.12
CA GLY A 75 11.88 -9.04 4.36
C GLY A 75 11.32 -10.46 4.44
N LYS A 76 10.52 -10.70 5.47
CA LYS A 76 9.78 -11.96 5.66
C LYS A 76 8.38 -11.69 6.21
N VAL A 77 7.40 -12.38 5.65
CA VAL A 77 6.01 -12.39 6.13
C VAL A 77 5.62 -13.83 6.41
N ASN A 78 5.28 -14.16 7.67
CA ASN A 78 4.89 -15.51 8.09
C ASN A 78 5.86 -16.62 7.64
N GLY A 79 7.17 -16.33 7.68
CA GLY A 79 8.22 -17.26 7.23
C GLY A 79 8.51 -17.21 5.72
N THR A 80 7.63 -16.64 4.90
CA THR A 80 7.83 -16.44 3.47
C THR A 80 8.75 -15.25 3.22
N ALA A 81 9.87 -15.47 2.53
CA ALA A 81 10.78 -14.39 2.14
C ALA A 81 10.17 -13.52 1.04
N VAL A 82 10.39 -12.21 1.15
CA VAL A 82 9.82 -11.17 0.29
C VAL A 82 10.92 -10.24 -0.18
N ASN A 83 10.89 -9.89 -1.47
CA ASN A 83 11.76 -8.88 -2.04
C ASN A 83 10.99 -8.08 -3.10
N LEU A 84 10.79 -6.78 -2.85
CA LEU A 84 10.09 -5.87 -3.77
C LEU A 84 11.05 -5.06 -4.65
N MET A 85 12.35 -4.99 -4.30
CA MET A 85 13.35 -4.18 -4.99
C MET A 85 13.35 -4.37 -6.52
N PRO A 86 13.23 -5.60 -7.07
CA PRO A 86 13.25 -5.79 -8.53
C PRO A 86 12.15 -5.03 -9.28
N PHE A 87 11.00 -4.76 -8.65
CA PHE A 87 9.94 -3.95 -9.27
C PHE A 87 10.34 -2.49 -9.40
N PHE A 88 11.15 -1.98 -8.47
CA PHE A 88 11.60 -0.59 -8.46
C PHE A 88 12.82 -0.37 -9.34
N THR A 89 13.70 -1.36 -9.47
CA THR A 89 14.92 -1.25 -10.31
C THR A 89 14.67 -1.57 -11.79
N GLY A 90 13.47 -2.05 -12.13
CA GLY A 90 13.13 -2.53 -13.48
C GLY A 90 13.63 -3.94 -13.78
N MET A 91 14.22 -4.63 -12.79
CA MET A 91 14.75 -5.99 -12.93
C MET A 91 13.65 -7.07 -12.87
N ALA A 92 12.43 -6.74 -12.45
CA ALA A 92 11.30 -7.67 -12.35
C ALA A 92 10.72 -8.14 -13.70
N GLY A 93 11.34 -7.79 -14.84
CA GLY A 93 10.79 -8.12 -16.16
C GLY A 93 9.64 -7.20 -16.56
N ARG A 94 8.62 -7.73 -17.24
CA ARG A 94 7.52 -6.95 -17.86
C ARG A 94 6.40 -6.61 -16.87
N THR A 95 6.70 -5.80 -15.86
CA THR A 95 5.77 -5.52 -14.75
C THR A 95 5.11 -4.16 -14.80
N THR A 96 5.63 -3.22 -15.60
CA THR A 96 5.10 -1.86 -15.64
C THR A 96 4.00 -1.72 -16.67
N ASN A 97 2.84 -1.21 -16.28
CA ASN A 97 1.78 -0.87 -17.22
C ASN A 97 2.06 0.47 -17.91
N ARG A 98 2.42 0.44 -19.20
CA ARG A 98 2.39 1.63 -20.07
C ARG A 98 1.26 1.49 -21.07
N ASN A 99 0.21 2.29 -20.89
CA ASN A 99 -0.94 2.39 -21.79
C ASN A 99 -1.60 1.03 -22.10
N GLY A 100 -1.77 0.19 -21.07
CA GLY A 100 -2.36 -1.14 -21.20
C GLY A 100 -1.39 -2.22 -21.67
N THR A 101 -0.09 -1.91 -21.80
CA THR A 101 0.95 -2.84 -22.24
C THR A 101 1.98 -3.07 -21.13
N ALA A 102 2.27 -4.34 -20.85
CA ALA A 102 3.33 -4.75 -19.94
C ALA A 102 4.71 -4.35 -20.52
N THR A 103 5.47 -3.54 -19.80
CA THR A 103 6.77 -2.99 -20.22
C THR A 103 7.85 -3.45 -19.25
N ALA A 104 9.00 -3.87 -19.78
CA ALA A 104 10.16 -4.29 -19.00
C ALA A 104 11.15 -3.15 -18.76
N GLY A 105 11.99 -3.28 -17.72
CA GLY A 105 13.16 -2.42 -17.54
C GLY A 105 12.85 -0.99 -17.09
N VAL A 106 11.65 -0.71 -16.58
CA VAL A 106 11.32 0.63 -16.08
C VAL A 106 11.91 0.78 -14.67
N ASN A 107 12.90 1.65 -14.54
CA ASN A 107 13.53 1.97 -13.27
C ASN A 107 12.79 3.12 -12.59
N PHE A 108 12.20 2.86 -11.43
CA PHE A 108 11.53 3.83 -10.55
C PHE A 108 12.45 4.43 -9.49
N LEU A 109 13.76 4.16 -9.56
CA LEU A 109 14.81 4.76 -8.72
C LEU A 109 15.76 5.64 -9.54
N ASP A 110 15.31 6.09 -10.71
CA ASP A 110 16.06 6.88 -11.70
C ASP A 110 16.17 8.39 -11.37
N GLY A 111 15.60 8.83 -10.26
CA GLY A 111 15.62 10.23 -9.81
C GLY A 111 16.61 10.52 -8.68
N GLY A 112 17.63 9.68 -8.51
CA GLY A 112 18.63 9.79 -7.43
C GLY A 112 18.52 8.71 -6.35
N GLY A 113 17.58 7.77 -6.47
CA GLY A 113 17.42 6.65 -5.56
C GLY A 113 17.12 7.11 -4.12
N ALA A 114 17.76 6.50 -3.13
CA ALA A 114 17.50 6.83 -1.73
C ALA A 114 17.99 8.24 -1.32
N ALA A 115 18.99 8.80 -2.00
CA ALA A 115 19.63 10.06 -1.60
C ALA A 115 18.67 11.27 -1.46
N PRO A 116 17.78 11.58 -2.42
CA PRO A 116 16.79 12.64 -2.22
C PRO A 116 15.82 12.35 -1.07
N LEU A 117 15.42 11.07 -0.89
CA LEU A 117 14.45 10.69 0.14
C LEU A 117 15.04 10.85 1.54
N MET A 118 16.30 10.45 1.73
CA MET A 118 17.04 10.64 2.99
C MET A 118 17.17 12.11 3.39
N ASN A 119 17.19 13.02 2.41
CA ASN A 119 17.28 14.45 2.65
C ASN A 119 15.91 15.16 2.64
N ASN A 120 14.81 14.40 2.58
CA ASN A 120 13.46 14.95 2.38
C ASN A 120 13.40 15.92 1.20
N THR A 121 14.17 15.71 0.14
CA THR A 121 14.06 16.47 -1.11
C THR A 121 13.32 15.66 -2.16
N LEU A 122 12.85 16.33 -3.22
CA LEU A 122 12.21 15.63 -4.31
C LEU A 122 13.26 14.95 -5.20
N PRO A 123 12.97 13.77 -5.77
CA PRO A 123 13.80 13.18 -6.81
C PRO A 123 13.93 14.12 -8.03
N THR A 124 14.82 13.81 -8.96
CA THR A 124 14.98 14.57 -10.22
C THR A 124 13.65 14.73 -10.94
N ALA A 125 13.22 15.97 -11.19
CA ALA A 125 11.96 16.26 -11.88
C ALA A 125 11.91 15.57 -13.26
N GLY A 126 10.77 14.98 -13.59
CA GLY A 126 10.58 14.21 -14.84
C GLY A 126 11.03 12.74 -14.80
N SER A 127 11.68 12.30 -13.72
CA SER A 127 12.02 10.88 -13.52
C SER A 127 10.80 10.02 -13.18
N ASN A 128 10.89 8.70 -13.40
CA ASN A 128 9.86 7.77 -12.93
C ASN A 128 9.79 7.80 -11.40
N GLN A 129 10.94 7.95 -10.72
CA GLN A 129 11.00 8.09 -9.26
C GLN A 129 10.23 9.31 -8.76
N TYR A 130 10.40 10.48 -9.40
CA TYR A 130 9.67 11.69 -9.04
C TYR A 130 8.16 11.45 -9.14
N THR A 131 7.72 10.84 -10.24
CA THR A 131 6.31 10.51 -10.46
C THR A 131 5.79 9.54 -9.40
N LEU A 132 6.49 8.44 -9.15
CA LEU A 132 6.12 7.45 -8.14
C LEU A 132 5.98 8.09 -6.75
N VAL A 133 7.01 8.77 -6.30
CA VAL A 133 7.11 9.27 -4.92
C VAL A 133 6.13 10.41 -4.67
N THR A 134 5.99 11.36 -5.61
CA THR A 134 5.00 12.44 -5.47
C THR A 134 3.56 11.91 -5.49
N HIS A 135 3.26 10.94 -6.35
CA HIS A 135 1.95 10.28 -6.34
C HIS A 135 1.69 9.50 -5.05
N LEU A 136 2.70 8.87 -4.44
CA LEU A 136 2.55 8.24 -3.13
C LEU A 136 2.23 9.26 -2.04
N TYR A 137 2.95 10.40 -1.98
CA TYR A 137 2.63 11.47 -1.03
C TYR A 137 1.19 11.96 -1.18
N GLN A 138 0.74 12.16 -2.41
CA GLN A 138 -0.61 12.64 -2.69
C GLN A 138 -1.68 11.57 -2.42
N TYR A 139 -1.42 10.31 -2.75
CA TYR A 139 -2.35 9.21 -2.52
C TYR A 139 -2.57 9.00 -1.01
N PHE A 140 -1.48 8.95 -0.24
CA PHE A 140 -1.56 8.85 1.22
C PHE A 140 -2.14 10.12 1.83
N GLY A 141 -1.92 11.29 1.23
CA GLY A 141 -2.60 12.53 1.63
C GLY A 141 -4.11 12.38 1.62
N TYR A 142 -4.64 11.84 0.53
CA TYR A 142 -6.07 11.58 0.38
C TYR A 142 -6.54 10.48 1.35
N LEU A 143 -5.80 9.37 1.43
CA LEU A 143 -6.12 8.22 2.29
C LEU A 143 -6.21 8.62 3.77
N LEU A 144 -5.32 9.50 4.23
CA LEU A 144 -5.22 9.93 5.63
C LEU A 144 -6.09 11.17 5.93
N GLY A 145 -6.75 11.74 4.92
CA GLY A 145 -7.69 12.84 5.05
C GLY A 145 -7.03 14.21 5.28
N CYS A 146 -5.91 14.48 4.61
CA CYS A 146 -5.23 15.77 4.66
C CYS A 146 -6.11 16.91 4.14
N SER A 147 -6.55 17.79 5.04
CA SER A 147 -7.49 18.88 4.70
C SER A 147 -6.90 19.98 3.81
N MET A 148 -5.58 20.13 3.77
CA MET A 148 -4.90 21.15 2.97
C MET A 148 -4.42 20.64 1.61
N GLN A 149 -4.74 19.38 1.27
CA GLN A 149 -4.45 18.82 -0.05
C GLN A 149 -5.37 19.44 -1.13
N GLY A 150 -4.81 19.62 -2.32
CA GLY A 150 -5.44 20.33 -3.44
C GLY A 150 -5.06 21.80 -3.52
N THR A 151 -4.18 22.27 -2.64
CA THR A 151 -3.59 23.61 -2.68
C THR A 151 -2.31 23.63 -3.52
N GLN A 152 -1.75 24.83 -3.75
CA GLN A 152 -0.49 24.97 -4.49
C GLN A 152 0.69 24.28 -3.78
N ALA A 153 0.72 24.31 -2.44
CA ALA A 153 1.79 23.72 -1.64
C ALA A 153 1.64 22.21 -1.45
N PHE A 154 0.40 21.70 -1.51
CA PHE A 154 0.13 20.26 -1.51
C PHE A 154 -0.91 19.90 -2.57
N ALA A 155 -0.45 19.49 -3.74
CA ALA A 155 -1.32 19.18 -4.87
C ALA A 155 -2.25 17.98 -4.62
N SER A 156 -3.40 17.97 -5.29
CA SER A 156 -4.31 16.82 -5.38
C SER A 156 -3.61 15.61 -5.99
N TYR A 157 -4.13 14.41 -5.71
CA TYR A 157 -3.67 13.18 -6.35
C TYR A 157 -3.79 13.25 -7.88
N GLY A 158 -2.64 13.26 -8.55
CA GLY A 158 -2.53 13.26 -10.01
C GLY A 158 -2.37 11.88 -10.64
N GLY A 159 -2.35 10.82 -9.83
CA GLY A 159 -2.19 9.45 -10.31
C GLY A 159 -3.48 8.83 -10.85
N ARG A 160 -3.40 7.55 -11.22
CA ARG A 160 -4.55 6.79 -11.73
C ARG A 160 -5.41 6.30 -10.58
N THR A 161 -6.72 6.51 -10.66
CA THR A 161 -7.67 6.02 -9.66
C THR A 161 -7.64 4.50 -9.50
N SER A 162 -7.54 3.74 -10.60
CA SER A 162 -7.47 2.28 -10.56
C SER A 162 -6.08 1.78 -10.16
N GLN A 163 -5.89 1.46 -8.87
CA GLN A 163 -4.64 0.84 -8.39
C GLN A 163 -4.44 -0.54 -8.99
N TYR A 164 -5.52 -1.27 -9.28
CA TYR A 164 -5.44 -2.50 -10.08
C TYR A 164 -4.77 -2.26 -11.42
N THR A 165 -5.21 -1.25 -12.17
CA THR A 165 -4.64 -0.97 -13.50
C THR A 165 -3.16 -0.62 -13.41
N VAL A 166 -2.72 0.06 -12.35
CA VAL A 166 -1.31 0.39 -12.16
C VAL A 166 -0.46 -0.86 -11.92
N HIS A 167 -0.95 -1.81 -11.11
CA HIS A 167 -0.15 -2.92 -10.59
C HIS A 167 -0.45 -4.30 -11.24
N LYS A 168 -1.43 -4.42 -12.14
CA LYS A 168 -1.91 -5.71 -12.68
C LYS A 168 -0.88 -6.61 -13.39
N TYR A 169 0.28 -6.07 -13.80
CA TYR A 169 1.33 -6.86 -14.44
C TYR A 169 2.45 -7.29 -13.47
N MET A 170 2.34 -6.95 -12.18
CA MET A 170 3.39 -7.21 -11.17
C MET A 170 3.24 -8.56 -10.46
N ASP A 171 2.13 -9.28 -10.66
CA ASP A 171 1.81 -10.55 -9.97
C ASP A 171 2.14 -10.50 -8.47
N ILE A 172 1.77 -9.40 -7.80
CA ILE A 172 2.10 -9.18 -6.40
C ILE A 172 1.35 -10.22 -5.56
N THR A 173 2.13 -11.06 -4.88
CA THR A 173 1.64 -12.08 -3.96
C THR A 173 1.07 -11.48 -2.69
N HIS A 174 0.32 -12.28 -1.93
CA HIS A 174 -0.23 -11.84 -0.65
C HIS A 174 0.88 -11.47 0.35
N ALA A 175 1.97 -12.25 0.40
CA ALA A 175 3.12 -11.94 1.25
C ALA A 175 3.80 -10.62 0.87
N GLN A 176 3.96 -10.34 -0.42
CA GLN A 176 4.57 -9.11 -0.91
C GLN A 176 3.74 -7.86 -0.59
N ASN A 177 2.43 -7.91 -0.81
CA ASN A 177 1.58 -6.78 -0.48
C ASN A 177 1.40 -6.60 1.04
N THR A 178 1.36 -7.71 1.80
CA THR A 178 1.39 -7.67 3.27
C THR A 178 2.67 -7.02 3.79
N TRP A 179 3.83 -7.30 3.18
CA TRP A 179 5.09 -6.65 3.54
C TRP A 179 5.02 -5.14 3.35
N PHE A 180 4.47 -4.66 2.23
CA PHE A 180 4.24 -3.23 2.01
C PHE A 180 3.38 -2.62 3.14
N ILE A 181 2.25 -3.24 3.47
CA ILE A 181 1.34 -2.75 4.53
C ILE A 181 2.02 -2.75 5.91
N GLN A 182 2.83 -3.77 6.22
CA GLN A 182 3.62 -3.82 7.45
C GLN A 182 4.62 -2.66 7.53
N GLN A 183 5.31 -2.33 6.42
CA GLN A 183 6.23 -1.20 6.39
C GLN A 183 5.51 0.15 6.60
N VAL A 184 4.28 0.31 6.09
CA VAL A 184 3.45 1.48 6.39
C VAL A 184 3.17 1.61 7.89
N GLY A 185 2.76 0.50 8.53
CA GLY A 185 2.50 0.50 9.96
C GLY A 185 3.74 0.79 10.81
N LEU A 186 4.87 0.14 10.49
CA LEU A 186 6.14 0.34 11.18
C LEU A 186 6.68 1.77 11.00
N ALA A 187 6.54 2.37 9.81
CA ALA A 187 6.90 3.75 9.57
C ALA A 187 6.09 4.71 10.43
N ALA A 188 4.75 4.57 10.44
CA ALA A 188 3.88 5.39 11.26
C ALA A 188 4.21 5.26 12.77
N GLN A 189 4.40 4.03 13.27
CA GLN A 189 4.81 3.80 14.66
C GLN A 189 6.14 4.47 14.99
N SER A 190 7.08 4.51 14.04
CA SER A 190 8.40 5.09 14.29
C SER A 190 8.36 6.60 14.54
N PHE A 191 7.30 7.28 14.06
CA PHE A 191 6.99 8.68 14.33
C PHE A 191 6.03 8.88 15.52
N GLY A 192 5.71 7.82 16.27
CA GLY A 192 4.84 7.89 17.44
C GLY A 192 3.34 7.94 17.14
N VAL A 193 2.91 7.50 15.95
CA VAL A 193 1.47 7.36 15.64
C VAL A 193 0.83 6.31 16.56
N ALA A 194 -0.30 6.66 17.15
CA ALA A 194 -1.02 5.79 18.08
C ALA A 194 -1.44 4.47 17.40
N SER A 195 -1.31 3.35 18.14
CA SER A 195 -1.58 2.02 17.61
C SER A 195 -2.98 1.87 17.00
N ALA A 196 -3.99 2.54 17.56
CA ALA A 196 -5.35 2.52 17.01
C ALA A 196 -5.44 3.09 15.59
N ASP A 197 -4.75 4.21 15.31
CA ASP A 197 -4.70 4.79 13.97
C ASP A 197 -3.84 3.95 13.02
N VAL A 198 -2.73 3.37 13.52
CA VAL A 198 -1.91 2.43 12.73
C VAL A 198 -2.73 1.21 12.31
N THR A 199 -3.49 0.61 13.24
CA THR A 199 -4.38 -0.53 12.96
C THR A 199 -5.49 -0.14 11.99
N ALA A 200 -6.07 1.06 12.12
CA ALA A 200 -7.09 1.54 11.21
C ALA A 200 -6.56 1.65 9.76
N VAL A 201 -5.39 2.27 9.57
CA VAL A 201 -4.74 2.37 8.25
C VAL A 201 -4.35 1.01 7.71
N GLY A 202 -3.76 0.14 8.54
CA GLY A 202 -3.38 -1.21 8.14
C GLY A 202 -4.58 -2.03 7.66
N THR A 203 -5.68 -1.99 8.41
CA THR A 203 -6.95 -2.68 8.04
C THR A 203 -7.50 -2.15 6.71
N ALA A 204 -7.49 -0.83 6.53
CA ALA A 204 -7.96 -0.21 5.30
C ALA A 204 -7.13 -0.62 4.07
N LEU A 205 -5.81 -0.57 4.18
CA LEU A 205 -4.91 -1.00 3.10
C LEU A 205 -5.06 -2.49 2.81
N ASP A 206 -5.21 -3.31 3.85
CA ASP A 206 -5.42 -4.75 3.71
C ASP A 206 -6.70 -5.04 2.92
N GLN A 207 -7.84 -4.53 3.38
CA GLN A 207 -9.14 -4.72 2.73
C GLN A 207 -9.20 -4.18 1.29
N THR A 208 -8.45 -3.11 1.01
CA THR A 208 -8.47 -2.45 -0.30
C THR A 208 -7.54 -3.14 -1.30
N PHE A 209 -6.32 -3.51 -0.88
CA PHE A 209 -5.26 -3.94 -1.78
C PHE A 209 -4.91 -5.42 -1.68
N ASN A 210 -5.12 -6.04 -0.52
CA ASN A 210 -4.62 -7.37 -0.21
C ASN A 210 -5.64 -8.50 -0.43
N TYR A 211 -6.88 -8.16 -0.78
CA TYR A 211 -7.91 -9.11 -1.19
C TYR A 211 -8.21 -8.96 -2.68
N ARG A 212 -8.30 -10.11 -3.37
CA ARG A 212 -8.76 -10.16 -4.75
C ARG A 212 -10.20 -9.71 -4.82
N CYS A 213 -10.52 -9.02 -5.91
CA CYS A 213 -11.87 -8.56 -6.19
C CYS A 213 -12.45 -7.61 -5.11
N SER A 214 -11.57 -6.82 -4.48
CA SER A 214 -11.97 -5.76 -3.55
C SER A 214 -12.89 -4.74 -4.23
N LYS A 215 -13.70 -4.06 -3.41
CA LYS A 215 -14.70 -3.10 -3.89
C LYS A 215 -14.01 -1.96 -4.66
N ASN A 216 -14.66 -1.50 -5.73
CA ASN A 216 -14.23 -0.29 -6.41
C ASN A 216 -14.28 0.92 -5.47
N ALA A 217 -13.29 1.81 -5.57
CA ALA A 217 -13.22 3.04 -4.80
C ALA A 217 -12.91 4.25 -5.69
N SER A 218 -13.37 5.41 -5.24
CA SER A 218 -13.05 6.71 -5.84
C SER A 218 -11.83 7.30 -5.12
N VAL A 219 -10.75 7.53 -5.88
CA VAL A 219 -9.53 8.19 -5.40
C VAL A 219 -9.03 9.18 -6.46
N PRO A 220 -9.13 10.50 -6.21
CA PRO A 220 -9.86 11.14 -5.10
C PRO A 220 -11.38 10.90 -5.18
N SER A 221 -12.15 11.36 -4.18
CA SER A 221 -13.61 11.17 -4.09
C SER A 221 -14.38 11.75 -5.28
N THR A 222 -13.79 12.71 -5.98
CA THR A 222 -14.31 13.33 -7.21
C THR A 222 -14.10 12.47 -8.46
N ALA A 223 -13.27 11.43 -8.40
CA ALA A 223 -13.03 10.53 -9.52
C ALA A 223 -14.10 9.41 -9.60
N PRO A 224 -14.36 8.87 -10.80
CA PRO A 224 -15.17 7.67 -10.95
C PRO A 224 -14.60 6.50 -10.15
N ALA A 225 -15.47 5.69 -9.53
CA ALA A 225 -15.04 4.53 -8.77
C ALA A 225 -14.36 3.50 -9.69
N ALA A 226 -13.20 3.00 -9.29
CA ALA A 226 -12.42 2.04 -10.08
C ALA A 226 -11.83 0.91 -9.22
N ALA A 227 -11.42 -0.18 -9.88
CA ALA A 227 -10.83 -1.36 -9.24
C ALA A 227 -9.55 -1.04 -8.45
N GLN A 228 -9.44 -1.57 -7.23
CA GLN A 228 -8.35 -1.24 -6.31
C GLN A 228 -7.42 -2.40 -6.00
N ALA A 229 -7.86 -3.66 -6.05
CA ALA A 229 -7.04 -4.78 -5.63
C ALA A 229 -5.68 -4.81 -6.35
N ILE A 230 -4.60 -4.91 -5.56
CA ILE A 230 -3.22 -5.05 -6.04
C ILE A 230 -2.82 -6.52 -6.01
N CYS A 231 -3.17 -7.20 -4.92
CA CYS A 231 -3.05 -8.64 -4.76
C CYS A 231 -4.08 -9.33 -5.66
N ILE A 232 -3.62 -9.84 -6.80
CA ILE A 232 -4.45 -10.55 -7.79
C ILE A 232 -3.95 -11.98 -8.08
N ALA A 233 -2.82 -12.35 -7.47
CA ALA A 233 -2.25 -13.69 -7.51
C ALA A 233 -3.19 -14.72 -6.88
N ASN A 234 -2.95 -16.00 -7.13
CA ASN A 234 -3.85 -17.07 -6.69
C ASN A 234 -3.87 -17.30 -5.17
N ASP A 235 -2.80 -16.93 -4.47
CA ASP A 235 -2.66 -17.02 -3.01
C ASP A 235 -3.38 -15.89 -2.26
N CYS A 236 -3.79 -14.85 -2.97
CA CYS A 236 -4.52 -13.72 -2.38
C CYS A 236 -5.96 -14.14 -1.98
N PRO A 237 -6.39 -13.83 -0.75
CA PRO A 237 -7.75 -14.14 -0.30
C PRO A 237 -8.80 -13.37 -1.12
N LEU A 238 -10.01 -13.91 -1.25
CA LEU A 238 -11.13 -13.22 -1.88
C LEU A 238 -11.76 -12.21 -0.92
N ALA A 239 -12.09 -11.03 -1.42
CA ALA A 239 -12.86 -10.06 -0.66
C ALA A 239 -14.27 -10.59 -0.35
N VAL A 240 -14.79 -10.20 0.82
CA VAL A 240 -16.19 -10.42 1.18
C VAL A 240 -17.08 -9.66 0.18
N ASN A 241 -18.12 -10.31 -0.33
CA ASN A 241 -18.98 -9.77 -1.40
C ASN A 241 -18.20 -9.41 -2.68
N SER A 242 -17.23 -10.24 -3.05
CA SER A 242 -16.33 -10.00 -4.19
C SER A 242 -17.08 -9.89 -5.52
N SER A 243 -16.72 -8.87 -6.30
CA SER A 243 -17.12 -8.74 -7.70
C SER A 243 -15.88 -8.69 -8.58
N CYS A 244 -15.61 -9.81 -9.26
CA CYS A 244 -14.37 -10.00 -10.02
C CYS A 244 -14.43 -9.48 -11.46
N ALA A 245 -15.57 -8.98 -11.93
CA ALA A 245 -15.76 -8.57 -13.33
C ALA A 245 -14.78 -7.46 -13.76
N ALA A 246 -14.33 -6.62 -12.83
CA ALA A 246 -13.37 -5.55 -13.09
C ALA A 246 -11.90 -6.03 -13.17
N TYR A 247 -11.63 -7.30 -12.85
CA TYR A 247 -10.30 -7.85 -12.65
C TYR A 247 -9.99 -8.93 -13.70
N VAL A 248 -9.57 -8.50 -14.89
CA VAL A 248 -9.16 -9.40 -15.98
C VAL A 248 -7.75 -9.89 -15.75
N GLN A 249 -7.57 -11.18 -15.43
CA GLN A 249 -6.23 -11.78 -15.30
C GLN A 249 -5.39 -11.49 -16.55
N THR A 250 -4.27 -10.80 -16.35
CA THR A 250 -3.29 -10.52 -17.40
C THR A 250 -2.07 -11.38 -17.21
N GLN A 251 -1.34 -11.71 -18.29
CA GLN A 251 -0.02 -12.32 -18.18
C GLN A 251 0.92 -11.35 -17.45
N ALA A 252 1.09 -11.60 -16.15
CA ALA A 252 1.91 -10.80 -15.26
C ALA A 252 3.28 -11.48 -15.07
N ALA A 253 4.31 -10.68 -14.80
CA ALA A 253 5.61 -11.19 -14.38
C ALA A 253 5.72 -10.99 -12.87
N GLY A 254 6.03 -12.06 -12.13
CA GLY A 254 6.20 -12.01 -10.69
C GLY A 254 7.67 -11.95 -10.28
N VAL A 255 7.89 -11.72 -9.00
CA VAL A 255 9.22 -11.73 -8.37
C VAL A 255 9.20 -12.77 -7.26
N GLY A 256 10.09 -13.76 -7.37
CA GLY A 256 10.28 -14.79 -6.35
C GLY A 256 11.07 -14.29 -5.12
N PRO A 257 11.19 -15.13 -4.08
CA PRO A 257 11.75 -14.74 -2.78
C PRO A 257 13.19 -14.20 -2.83
N ASN A 258 14.00 -14.72 -3.76
CA ASN A 258 15.39 -14.29 -3.97
C ASN A 258 15.53 -13.13 -4.98
N GLY A 259 14.44 -12.48 -5.36
CA GLY A 259 14.42 -11.46 -6.40
C GLY A 259 14.52 -12.02 -7.83
N THR A 260 14.43 -13.34 -8.00
CA THR A 260 14.40 -14.00 -9.31
C THR A 260 13.07 -13.74 -10.00
N VAL A 261 13.10 -13.29 -11.25
CA VAL A 261 11.88 -13.09 -12.05
C VAL A 261 11.23 -14.44 -12.33
N VAL A 262 9.95 -14.56 -11.97
CA VAL A 262 9.10 -15.67 -12.38
C VAL A 262 8.20 -15.18 -13.49
N ASN A 263 8.48 -15.62 -14.71
CA ASN A 263 7.63 -15.28 -15.85
C ASN A 263 6.40 -16.19 -15.83
N ALA A 264 5.19 -15.64 -15.98
CA ALA A 264 4.02 -16.45 -16.29
C ALA A 264 4.17 -16.98 -17.72
N GLY A 265 4.92 -18.06 -17.89
CA GLY A 265 4.85 -18.88 -19.10
C GLY A 265 3.44 -19.46 -19.22
N ASN A 266 2.84 -19.36 -20.40
CA ASN A 266 1.50 -19.83 -20.77
C ASN A 266 0.90 -20.87 -19.80
N VAL A 267 0.07 -20.42 -18.86
CA VAL A 267 -0.92 -21.32 -18.28
C VAL A 267 -1.99 -21.50 -19.35
N SER A 268 -1.73 -22.43 -20.28
CA SER A 268 -2.81 -23.00 -21.09
C SER A 268 -3.85 -23.51 -20.08
N LEU A 269 -5.06 -22.95 -20.14
CA LEU A 269 -6.22 -23.61 -19.57
C LEU A 269 -6.28 -25.02 -20.20
N ALA A 270 -5.86 -26.03 -19.45
CA ALA A 270 -6.26 -27.38 -19.76
C ALA A 270 -7.75 -27.46 -19.44
N SER A 271 -8.56 -27.28 -20.47
CA SER A 271 -9.98 -27.58 -20.49
C SER A 271 -10.17 -28.99 -19.93
N SER A 272 -10.92 -29.11 -18.85
CA SER A 272 -11.37 -30.37 -18.28
C SER A 272 -12.33 -31.05 -19.25
N ALA A 273 -11.79 -31.86 -20.16
CA ALA A 273 -12.55 -32.86 -20.92
C ALA A 273 -11.61 -33.93 -21.49
N SER A 274 -11.48 -35.06 -20.80
CA SER A 274 -11.67 -36.41 -21.38
C SER A 274 -11.23 -37.49 -20.40
N SER A 275 -12.16 -38.41 -20.21
CA SER A 275 -12.06 -39.66 -19.47
C SER A 275 -10.97 -40.55 -20.05
N ALA A 276 -10.13 -41.13 -19.19
CA ALA A 276 -9.43 -42.38 -19.49
C ALA A 276 -9.27 -43.20 -18.21
N SER A 277 -9.86 -44.38 -18.26
CA SER A 277 -9.82 -45.47 -17.28
C SER A 277 -8.41 -45.94 -16.99
N GLY A 278 -8.09 -46.18 -15.72
CA GLY A 278 -6.86 -46.85 -15.30
C GLY A 278 -7.00 -47.39 -13.88
N SER A 279 -7.44 -48.65 -13.77
CA SER A 279 -7.57 -49.39 -12.53
C SER A 279 -6.20 -49.70 -11.91
N ALA A 280 -6.01 -49.38 -10.62
CA ALA A 280 -5.11 -50.12 -9.74
C ALA A 280 -5.53 -49.94 -8.27
N ARG A 281 -5.76 -51.07 -7.61
CA ARG A 281 -6.05 -51.24 -6.17
C ARG A 281 -4.77 -51.21 -5.35
N ALA A 282 -4.83 -50.65 -4.15
CA ALA A 282 -4.35 -51.18 -2.85
C ALA A 282 -4.29 -50.02 -1.83
N SER A 283 -5.27 -49.85 -0.93
CA SER A 283 -5.40 -50.44 0.43
C SER A 283 -4.33 -49.99 1.43
N GLY A 284 -4.75 -49.23 2.46
CA GLY A 284 -3.90 -48.93 3.62
C GLY A 284 -4.40 -47.84 4.59
N ALA A 285 -5.36 -48.21 5.45
CA ALA A 285 -5.60 -47.79 6.84
C ALA A 285 -5.82 -46.32 7.28
N ALA A 286 -6.83 -46.21 8.14
CA ALA A 286 -7.40 -45.05 8.83
C ALA A 286 -6.59 -44.52 10.03
N GLY A 287 -6.86 -43.25 10.35
CA GLY A 287 -6.68 -42.60 11.65
C GLY A 287 -6.93 -41.10 11.44
N GLY A 288 -8.01 -40.46 11.88
CA GLY A 288 -8.73 -40.61 13.15
C GLY A 288 -8.24 -39.53 14.11
N GLY A 289 -8.71 -38.28 13.93
CA GLY A 289 -8.26 -37.13 14.71
C GLY A 289 -9.27 -35.99 14.70
N THR A 290 -10.30 -36.13 15.54
CA THR A 290 -11.24 -35.09 15.98
C THR A 290 -10.53 -33.94 16.69
N GLY A 291 -10.85 -32.70 16.31
CA GLY A 291 -10.49 -31.48 17.03
C GLY A 291 -11.63 -30.47 16.95
N THR A 292 -12.42 -30.42 18.01
CA THR A 292 -13.60 -29.57 18.20
C THR A 292 -13.20 -28.20 18.77
N SER A 293 -13.96 -27.17 18.36
CA SER A 293 -14.25 -25.90 19.05
C SER A 293 -13.12 -24.92 19.38
N THR A 294 -13.25 -23.67 18.94
CA THR A 294 -13.83 -22.62 19.81
C THR A 294 -14.30 -21.39 19.02
N THR A 295 -15.47 -20.94 19.42
CA THR A 295 -16.22 -19.76 19.01
C THR A 295 -15.66 -18.46 19.60
N SER A 296 -16.17 -17.34 19.08
CA SER A 296 -16.28 -15.99 19.67
C SER A 296 -14.96 -15.20 19.78
N SER A 297 -14.88 -13.97 19.24
CA SER A 297 -15.75 -12.88 19.68
C SER A 297 -15.90 -11.77 18.64
N ALA A 298 -17.14 -11.29 18.53
CA ALA A 298 -17.51 -10.06 17.86
C ALA A 298 -16.78 -8.85 18.47
N ALA A 299 -16.18 -8.02 17.62
CA ALA A 299 -15.76 -6.68 17.98
C ALA A 299 -16.57 -5.68 17.16
N LYS A 300 -17.19 -4.77 17.90
CA LYS A 300 -18.18 -3.78 17.51
C LYS A 300 -17.62 -2.78 16.50
N ASN A 301 -18.51 -2.32 15.63
CA ASN A 301 -18.35 -1.23 14.68
C ASN A 301 -17.53 -0.06 15.24
N VAL A 302 -16.32 0.11 14.71
CA VAL A 302 -15.60 1.38 14.74
C VAL A 302 -15.73 1.97 13.34
N ILE A 303 -16.52 3.04 13.23
CA ILE A 303 -16.60 3.88 12.05
C ILE A 303 -15.27 4.63 11.97
N VAL A 304 -14.29 4.02 11.29
CA VAL A 304 -13.14 4.75 10.76
C VAL A 304 -13.69 5.56 9.59
N GLY A 305 -13.44 6.87 9.62
CA GLY A 305 -13.91 7.85 8.65
C GLY A 305 -13.88 7.30 7.23
N SER A 306 -15.06 7.32 6.63
CA SER A 306 -15.37 6.99 5.25
C SER A 306 -14.18 7.14 4.30
N PHE A 307 -13.66 6.02 3.79
CA PHE A 307 -13.41 5.99 2.36
C PHE A 307 -14.75 6.31 1.72
N VAL A 308 -14.90 7.54 1.22
CA VAL A 308 -16.12 8.01 0.58
C VAL A 308 -16.40 7.12 -0.64
N GLY A 309 -17.06 5.99 -0.40
CA GLY A 309 -18.11 5.49 -1.26
C GLY A 309 -19.37 6.18 -0.79
N ALA A 310 -19.88 7.10 -1.61
CA ALA A 310 -21.20 7.66 -1.43
C ALA A 310 -22.22 6.54 -1.14
N ALA A 311 -22.82 6.60 0.05
CA ALA A 311 -24.10 6.00 0.31
C ALA A 311 -24.95 7.11 0.92
N ALA A 312 -25.76 7.73 0.06
CA ALA A 312 -26.86 8.58 0.49
C ALA A 312 -27.75 7.76 1.42
N PHE A 313 -27.92 8.22 2.65
CA PHE A 313 -29.05 7.83 3.49
C PHE A 313 -30.03 9.01 3.48
N ALA A 314 -30.91 9.01 2.48
CA ALA A 314 -32.14 9.78 2.54
C ALA A 314 -33.21 8.89 3.18
N ALA A 315 -33.60 9.24 4.40
CA ALA A 315 -34.87 8.82 4.99
C ALA A 315 -35.22 9.79 6.12
N ALA A 316 -35.96 10.84 5.80
CA ALA A 316 -36.75 11.59 6.77
C ALA A 316 -38.09 11.96 6.12
N LEU A 317 -39.11 11.25 6.58
CA LEU A 317 -40.55 11.51 6.66
C LEU A 317 -41.19 12.67 5.85
N ILE A 318 -42.32 12.27 5.23
CA ILE A 318 -43.43 13.01 4.58
C ILE A 318 -43.16 13.45 3.15
#